data_AF-A0A164QPI0-F1
#
_entry.id   AF-A0A164QPI0-F1
#
_cell.length_a   1.000
_cell.length_b   1.000
_cell.length_c   1.000
_cell.angle_alpha   90.00
_cell.angle_beta   90.00
_cell.angle_gamma   90.00
#
_symmetry.space_group_name_H-M   'P 1'
#
loop_
_entity.id
_entity.type
_entity.pdbx_description
1 polymer ?
#
loop_
_entity_poly.entity_id
_entity_poly.type
_entity_poly.pdbx_seq_one_letter_code
_entity_poly.pdbx_strand_id
1 'polypeptide(L)' 'MKFQYSNDTQRTVSIHPGTFAHGCTADKEEILPNETCTFLLPEGTYPWVKMWDYGEKGLMILVSPTKDE' A
#
# COMPACT_ATOMS: atom_id res chain seq x y z
N MET A 1 -10.24 -6.70 6.56
CA MET A 1 -10.68 -6.01 5.32
C MET A 1 -9.67 -6.28 4.20
N LYS A 2 -10.06 -6.24 2.93
CA LYS A 2 -9.12 -6.34 1.78
C LYS A 2 -9.10 -5.04 1.00
N PHE A 3 -7.91 -4.51 0.71
CA PHE A 3 -7.71 -3.35 -0.15
C PHE A 3 -6.84 -3.75 -1.34
N GLN A 4 -7.25 -3.41 -2.56
CA GLN A 4 -6.50 -3.71 -3.77
C GLN A 4 -5.99 -2.42 -4.39
N TYR A 5 -4.71 -2.40 -4.74
CA TYR A 5 -4.07 -1.31 -5.46
C TYR A 5 -3.55 -1.84 -6.78
N SER A 6 -3.97 -1.22 -7.89
CA SER A 6 -3.45 -1.49 -9.22
C SER A 6 -2.46 -0.40 -9.60
N ASN A 7 -1.23 -0.78 -9.95
CA ASN A 7 -0.18 0.15 -10.32
C ASN A 7 -0.31 0.57 -11.79
N ASP A 8 -0.93 1.72 -12.04
CA ASP A 8 -1.07 2.34 -13.35
C ASP A 8 0.00 3.43 -13.62
N THR A 9 0.95 3.63 -12.71
CA THR A 9 1.90 4.75 -12.74
C THR A 9 3.09 4.54 -13.69
N GLN A 10 3.19 3.36 -14.33
CA GLN A 10 4.34 2.93 -15.16
C GLN A 10 5.71 2.98 -14.45
N ARG A 11 5.71 2.99 -13.11
CA ARG A 11 6.92 3.03 -12.27
C ARG A 11 6.79 1.96 -11.19
N THR A 12 7.89 1.40 -10.70
CA THR A 12 7.84 0.51 -9.53
C THR A 12 7.38 1.30 -8.31
N VAL A 13 6.40 0.76 -7.58
CA VAL A 13 5.91 1.31 -6.31
C VAL A 13 6.40 0.44 -5.16
N SER A 14 7.16 1.03 -4.24
CA SER A 14 7.60 0.39 -3.00
C SER A 14 6.53 0.49 -1.91
N ILE A 15 6.50 -0.47 -0.99
CA ILE A 15 5.57 -0.44 0.15
C ILE A 15 6.27 0.16 1.36
N HIS A 16 5.70 1.24 1.91
CA HIS A 16 6.23 1.90 3.09
C HIS A 16 6.22 0.92 4.30
N PRO A 17 7.33 0.76 5.05
CA PRO A 17 7.42 -0.19 6.17
C PRO A 17 6.35 0.00 7.26
N GLY A 18 5.88 1.24 7.42
CA GLY A 18 4.75 1.59 8.28
C GLY A 18 3.48 0.77 8.01
N THR A 19 3.26 0.32 6.77
CA THR A 19 2.15 -0.57 6.40
C THR A 19 2.16 -1.83 7.27
N PHE A 20 3.32 -2.49 7.38
CA PHE A 20 3.48 -3.70 8.17
C PHE A 20 3.52 -3.41 9.67
N ALA A 21 4.14 -2.30 10.07
CA ALA A 21 4.15 -1.88 11.48
C ALA A 21 2.75 -1.60 12.03
N HIS A 22 1.80 -1.20 11.18
CA HIS A 22 0.40 -0.96 11.57
C HIS A 22 -0.46 -2.24 11.52
N GLY A 23 0.12 -3.40 11.22
CA GLY A 23 -0.57 -4.68 11.20
C GLY A 23 -1.25 -5.04 9.88
N CYS A 24 -0.97 -4.32 8.79
CA CYS A 24 -1.36 -4.75 7.46
C CYS A 24 -0.36 -5.79 6.91
N THR A 25 -0.81 -6.63 6.00
CA THR A 25 0.06 -7.47 5.16
C THR A 25 -0.17 -7.18 3.68
N ALA A 26 0.79 -7.54 2.84
CA ALA A 26 0.72 -7.41 1.39
C ALA A 26 1.12 -8.74 0.74
N ASP A 27 0.55 -9.04 -0.43
CA ASP A 27 0.89 -10.22 -1.25
C ASP A 27 2.09 -9.98 -2.20
N LYS A 28 2.68 -8.78 -2.14
CA LYS A 28 3.83 -8.34 -2.92
C LYS A 28 4.84 -7.60 -2.03
N GLU A 29 6.11 -7.68 -2.37
CA GLU A 29 7.19 -6.89 -1.72
C GLU A 29 7.34 -5.52 -2.38
N GLU A 30 7.21 -5.47 -3.70
CA GLU A 30 7.14 -4.28 -4.54
C GLU A 30 6.02 -4.47 -5.57
N ILE A 31 5.48 -3.37 -6.09
CA ILE A 31 4.35 -3.40 -7.03
C ILE A 31 4.87 -2.91 -8.38
N LEU A 32 5.11 -3.83 -9.32
CA LEU A 32 5.62 -3.50 -10.64
C LEU A 32 4.52 -2.84 -11.51
N PRO A 33 4.91 -2.15 -12.61
CA PRO A 33 3.94 -1.58 -13.54
C PRO A 33 2.89 -2.60 -14.00
N ASN A 34 1.62 -2.21 -13.94
CA ASN A 34 0.45 -3.01 -14.32
C ASN A 34 0.19 -4.23 -13.43
N GLU A 35 0.87 -4.36 -12.28
CA GLU A 35 0.51 -5.34 -11.27
C GLU A 35 -0.59 -4.83 -10.34
N THR A 36 -1.27 -5.77 -9.68
CA THR A 36 -2.16 -5.49 -8.55
C THR A 36 -1.59 -6.10 -7.28
N CYS A 37 -1.57 -5.31 -6.20
CA CYS A 37 -1.19 -5.74 -4.86
C CYS A 37 -2.43 -5.77 -3.97
N THR A 38 -2.62 -6.87 -3.26
CA THR A 38 -3.66 -7.05 -2.26
C THR A 38 -3.09 -6.81 -0.87
N PHE A 39 -3.63 -5.80 -0.19
CA PHE A 39 -3.36 -5.53 1.21
C PHE A 39 -4.46 -6.15 2.08
N LEU A 40 -4.06 -6.93 3.09
CA LEU A 40 -4.96 -7.41 4.13
C LEU A 40 -4.83 -6.50 5.35
N LEU A 41 -5.97 -5.97 5.79
CA LEU A 41 -6.07 -5.10 6.94
C LEU A 41 -6.71 -5.84 8.12
N PRO A 42 -6.35 -5.49 9.38
CA PRO A 42 -7.01 -5.98 10.57
C PRO A 42 -8.55 -5.88 10.51
N GLU A 43 -9.23 -6.78 11.20
CA GLU A 43 -10.68 -6.80 11.26
C GLU A 43 -11.24 -5.51 11.89
N GLY A 44 -12.38 -5.05 11.38
CA GLY A 44 -13.02 -3.81 11.87
C GLY A 44 -12.26 -2.53 11.55
N THR A 45 -11.40 -2.53 10.52
CA THR A 45 -10.66 -1.36 10.05
C THR A 45 -10.88 -1.10 8.56
N TYR A 46 -10.62 0.14 8.15
CA TYR A 46 -10.70 0.63 6.78
C TYR A 46 -9.33 1.10 6.29
N PRO A 47 -9.08 1.06 4.96
CA PRO A 47 -7.81 1.53 4.42
C PRO A 47 -7.74 3.05 4.41
N TRP A 48 -6.71 3.58 5.06
CA TRP A 48 -6.20 4.93 4.82
C TRP A 48 -4.92 4.83 3.99
N VAL A 49 -4.91 5.49 2.84
CA VAL A 49 -3.85 5.32 1.84
C VAL A 49 -3.14 6.64 1.62
N LYS A 50 -1.82 6.61 1.60
CA LYS A 50 -0.98 7.75 1.24
C LYS A 50 0.13 7.33 0.29
N MET A 51 0.38 8.14 -0.73
CA MET A 51 1.45 7.91 -1.69
C MET A 51 2.41 9.11 -1.70
N TRP A 52 3.69 8.84 -1.87
CA TRP A 52 4.73 9.84 -2.06
C TRP A 52 5.47 9.58 -3.37
N ASP A 53 5.84 10.66 -4.05
CA ASP A 53 6.77 10.63 -5.16
C ASP A 53 8.10 11.26 -4.71
N TYR A 54 9.15 10.45 -4.68
CA TYR A 54 10.50 10.92 -4.32
C TYR A 54 11.36 11.25 -5.56
N GLY A 55 10.72 11.50 -6.72
CA GLY A 55 11.42 11.75 -7.97
C GLY A 55 12.21 10.50 -8.37
N GLU A 56 13.50 10.64 -8.66
CA GLU A 56 14.36 9.53 -9.10
C GLU A 56 14.43 8.36 -8.10
N LYS A 57 14.13 8.59 -6.81
CA LYS A 57 14.15 7.55 -5.78
C LYS A 57 12.90 6.65 -5.79
N GLY A 58 11.91 6.93 -6.63
CA GLY A 58 10.75 6.07 -6.84
C GLY A 58 9.49 6.50 -6.10
N LEU A 59 8.42 5.72 -6.32
CA LEU A 59 7.12 5.90 -5.67
C LEU A 59 7.03 5.00 -4.44
N MET A 60 6.30 5.46 -3.43
CA MET A 60 6.07 4.69 -2.23
C MET A 60 4.63 4.84 -1.75
N ILE A 61 3.99 3.70 -1.43
CA ILE A 61 2.62 3.64 -0.90
C ILE A 61 2.62 3.21 0.57
N LEU A 62 1.88 3.91 1.41
CA LEU A 62 1.52 3.51 2.76
C LEU A 62 0.04 3.13 2.78
N VAL A 63 -0.26 1.94 3.29
CA VAL A 63 -1.62 1.53 3.62
C VAL A 63 -1.70 1.34 5.13
N SER A 64 -2.47 2.19 5.80
CA SER A 64 -2.69 2.14 7.24
C SER A 64 -4.12 1.73 7.54
N PRO A 65 -4.36 0.86 8.53
CA PRO A 65 -5.71 0.64 9.02
C PRO A 65 -6.16 1.86 9.83
N THR A 66 -7.39 2.29 9.60
CA THR A 66 -8.07 3.31 10.40
C THR A 66 -9.41 2.78 10.89
N LYS A 67 -9.93 3.36 11.97
CA LYS A 67 -11.30 3.15 12.44
C LYS A 67 -12.06 4.45 12.29
N ASP A 68 -13.37 4.35 12.10
CA ASP A 68 -14.23 5.53 12.27
C ASP A 68 -14.18 5.92 13.75
N GLU A 69 -14.01 7.22 14.03
CA GLU A 69 -14.19 7.78 15.38
C GLU A 69 -15.66 7.86 15.76
#